data_AF-A0A372JEH8-F1
#
_entry.id   AF-A0A372JEH8-F1
#
_cell.length_a   1.000
_cell.length_b   1.000
_cell.length_c   1.000
_cell.angle_alpha   90.00
_cell.angle_beta   90.00
_cell.angle_gamma   90.00
#
_symmetry.space_group_name_H-M   'P 1'
#
loop_
_entity.id
_entity.type
_entity.pdbx_description
1 polymer ?
#
loop_
_entity_poly.entity_id
_entity_poly.type
_entity_poly.pdbx_seq_one_letter_code
_entity_poly.pdbx_strand_id
1 'polypeptide(L)'
;MRTTFQLSWRLLRGGGRRGLLGSLLTLAAVAVSTGLLLFAVGANHAFAARSAADAWRHPAKAHGTPTAVEALTTDFVRGRPVTVVELAALTGDAPVPPGMKRFPKPGEVWTSPALASLMREVPADQLAARFPSRTPAGTLGRAAVAHPGELVAVVGRAPSDPSMTAARADTMAVDNVASPTRIDRYATGAQSSSALVYQILAAVASVLMAVPLLVFGGAAARLTVARRDGRLAALRLVGATPGQVV
;
A
#
# COMPACT_ATOMS: atom_id res chain seq x y z
N MET A 1 22.78 -20.73 29.89
CA MET A 1 21.83 -20.69 28.74
C MET A 1 21.63 -22.04 28.07
N ARG A 2 22.68 -22.82 27.73
CA ARG A 2 22.53 -24.16 27.11
C ARG A 2 21.79 -25.19 27.98
N THR A 3 22.00 -25.18 29.30
CA THR A 3 21.41 -26.13 30.26
C THR A 3 19.92 -25.94 30.45
N THR A 4 19.44 -24.70 30.55
CA THR A 4 18.02 -24.37 30.63
C THR A 4 17.27 -24.80 29.36
N PHE A 5 17.84 -24.52 28.19
CA PHE A 5 17.25 -24.92 26.91
C PHE A 5 17.13 -26.45 26.77
N GLN A 6 18.13 -27.21 27.21
CA GLN A 6 18.10 -28.66 27.21
C GLN A 6 17.08 -29.24 28.20
N LEU A 7 16.93 -28.65 29.38
CA LEU A 7 15.93 -29.07 30.37
C LEU A 7 14.52 -28.80 29.85
N SER A 8 14.26 -27.60 29.31
CA SER A 8 12.98 -27.24 28.70
C SER A 8 12.63 -28.17 27.52
N TRP A 9 13.62 -28.48 26.67
CA TRP A 9 13.44 -29.40 25.54
C TRP A 9 13.13 -30.85 25.99
N ARG A 10 13.81 -31.34 27.03
CA ARG A 10 13.54 -32.66 27.61
C ARG A 10 12.18 -32.75 28.29
N LEU A 11 11.75 -31.71 28.99
CA LEU A 11 10.42 -31.65 29.62
C LEU A 11 9.29 -31.58 28.57
N LEU A 12 9.49 -30.83 27.48
CA LEU A 12 8.59 -30.81 26.32
C LEU A 12 8.45 -32.19 25.68
N ARG A 13 9.56 -32.94 25.55
CA ARG A 13 9.55 -34.32 25.05
C ARG A 13 8.99 -35.34 26.04
N GLY A 14 9.14 -35.11 27.34
CA GLY A 14 8.69 -36.01 28.42
C GLY A 14 7.17 -36.17 28.53
N GLY A 15 6.39 -35.27 27.93
CA GLY A 15 4.93 -35.30 27.96
C GLY A 15 4.24 -36.29 26.99
N GLY A 16 5.01 -37.06 26.20
CA GLY A 16 4.51 -37.99 25.19
C GLY A 16 3.96 -37.31 23.91
N ARG A 17 3.66 -38.11 22.87
CA ARG A 17 3.18 -37.63 21.54
C ARG A 17 1.96 -36.71 21.64
N ARG A 18 1.02 -37.00 22.56
CA ARG A 18 -0.21 -36.20 22.76
C ARG A 18 0.04 -34.84 23.42
N GLY A 19 1.07 -34.72 24.26
CA GLY A 19 1.47 -33.45 24.89
C GLY A 19 2.12 -32.50 23.89
N LEU A 20 3.04 -33.03 23.07
CA LEU A 20 3.69 -32.29 21.99
C LEU A 20 2.69 -31.76 20.96
N LEU A 21 1.71 -32.58 20.55
CA LEU A 21 0.66 -32.16 19.62
C LEU A 21 -0.16 -30.96 20.16
N GLY A 22 -0.46 -30.96 21.46
CA GLY A 22 -1.16 -29.84 22.10
C GLY A 22 -0.39 -28.53 22.05
N SER A 23 0.87 -28.56 22.50
CA SER A 23 1.75 -27.39 22.50
C SER A 23 2.07 -26.90 21.09
N LEU A 24 2.17 -27.81 20.10
CA LEU A 24 2.33 -27.45 18.70
C LEU A 24 1.09 -26.77 18.13
N LEU A 25 -0.11 -27.26 18.46
CA LEU A 25 -1.37 -26.63 18.01
C LEU A 25 -1.55 -25.24 18.61
N THR A 26 -1.23 -25.04 19.89
CA THR A 26 -1.32 -23.72 20.53
C THR A 26 -0.26 -22.76 19.98
N LEU A 27 0.96 -23.24 19.75
CA LEU A 27 2.01 -22.46 19.10
C LEU A 27 1.61 -22.07 17.67
N ALA A 28 1.05 -23.01 16.89
CA ALA A 28 0.56 -22.75 15.55
C ALA A 28 -0.57 -21.74 15.53
N ALA A 29 -1.55 -21.86 16.45
CA ALA A 29 -2.63 -20.90 16.58
C ALA A 29 -2.11 -19.49 16.87
N VAL A 30 -1.20 -19.34 17.84
CA VAL A 30 -0.59 -18.04 18.17
C VAL A 30 0.23 -17.49 17.00
N ALA A 31 1.02 -18.33 16.33
CA ALA A 31 1.84 -17.92 15.19
C ALA A 31 0.97 -17.43 14.01
N VAL A 32 -0.12 -18.13 13.71
CA VAL A 32 -1.07 -17.75 12.66
C VAL A 32 -1.78 -16.44 13.03
N SER A 33 -2.24 -16.30 14.28
CA SER A 33 -2.86 -15.06 14.76
C SER A 33 -1.92 -13.86 14.66
N THR A 34 -0.70 -13.99 15.16
CA THR A 34 0.31 -12.92 15.08
C THR A 34 0.66 -12.61 13.64
N GLY A 35 0.81 -13.63 12.78
CA GLY A 35 1.10 -13.45 11.36
C GLY A 35 -0.01 -12.68 10.62
N LEU A 36 -1.27 -13.00 10.88
CA LEU A 36 -2.42 -12.31 10.28
C LEU A 36 -2.55 -10.87 10.78
N LEU A 37 -2.28 -10.61 12.07
CA LEU A 37 -2.26 -9.25 12.61
C LEU A 37 -1.14 -8.40 11.98
N LEU A 38 0.08 -8.95 11.89
CA LEU A 38 1.20 -8.27 11.24
C LEU A 38 0.95 -8.04 9.75
N PHE A 39 0.35 -9.00 9.06
CA PHE A 39 -0.07 -8.85 7.67
C PHE A 39 -1.08 -7.72 7.52
N ALA A 40 -2.12 -7.67 8.37
CA ALA A 40 -3.13 -6.63 8.33
C ALA A 40 -2.54 -5.24 8.56
N VAL A 41 -1.69 -5.08 9.59
CA VAL A 41 -0.99 -3.81 9.88
C VAL A 41 -0.05 -3.43 8.73
N GLY A 42 0.73 -4.38 8.23
CA GLY A 42 1.66 -4.16 7.11
C GLY A 42 0.94 -3.78 5.82
N ALA A 43 -0.18 -4.42 5.51
CA ALA A 43 -1.01 -4.12 4.35
C ALA A 43 -1.55 -2.69 4.43
N ASN A 44 -2.11 -2.27 5.57
CA ASN A 44 -2.60 -0.89 5.75
C ASN A 44 -1.48 0.14 5.54
N HIS A 45 -0.30 -0.10 6.12
CA HIS A 45 0.85 0.78 5.91
C HIS A 45 1.34 0.80 4.45
N ALA A 46 1.33 -0.35 3.77
CA ALA A 46 1.70 -0.43 2.37
C ALA A 46 0.72 0.35 1.47
N PHE A 47 -0.59 0.24 1.72
CA PHE A 47 -1.60 1.03 1.02
C PHE A 47 -1.46 2.52 1.30
N ALA A 48 -1.24 2.92 2.56
CA ALA A 48 -1.03 4.31 2.93
C ALA A 48 0.22 4.89 2.24
N ALA A 49 1.34 4.17 2.28
CA ALA A 49 2.58 4.59 1.62
C ALA A 49 2.43 4.68 0.09
N ARG A 50 1.70 3.74 -0.51
CA ARG A 50 1.39 3.79 -1.95
C ARG A 50 0.52 5.00 -2.29
N SER A 51 -0.54 5.23 -1.50
CA SER A 51 -1.48 6.34 -1.69
C SER A 51 -0.81 7.71 -1.51
N ALA A 52 0.22 7.80 -0.66
CA ALA A 52 0.99 9.03 -0.50
C ALA A 52 1.92 9.28 -1.70
N ALA A 53 2.41 8.21 -2.34
CA ALA A 53 3.33 8.32 -3.47
C ALA A 53 2.64 8.71 -4.79
N ASP A 54 1.36 8.38 -4.96
CA ASP A 54 0.54 8.77 -6.11
C ASP A 54 -0.43 9.94 -5.81
N ALA A 55 -0.56 10.34 -4.53
CA ALA A 55 -1.39 11.47 -4.10
C ALA A 55 -1.20 12.72 -4.97
N TRP A 56 0.04 13.07 -5.26
CA TRP A 56 0.37 14.31 -5.99
C TRP A 56 -0.24 14.38 -7.39
N ARG A 57 -0.67 13.26 -7.97
CA ARG A 57 -1.28 13.16 -9.31
C ARG A 57 -2.78 13.36 -9.32
N HIS A 58 -3.38 13.43 -8.13
CA HIS A 58 -4.81 13.61 -7.93
C HIS A 58 -5.03 15.06 -7.52
N PRO A 59 -5.61 15.87 -8.41
CA PRO A 59 -5.65 17.30 -8.18
C PRO A 59 -6.59 17.66 -7.02
N ALA A 60 -6.08 18.48 -6.12
CA ALA A 60 -6.85 19.08 -5.03
C ALA A 60 -7.32 20.47 -5.44
N LYS A 61 -8.56 20.86 -5.13
CA LYS A 61 -8.99 22.25 -5.38
C LYS A 61 -8.08 23.22 -4.62
N ALA A 62 -7.60 24.25 -5.33
CA ALA A 62 -6.81 25.31 -4.72
C ALA A 62 -7.54 25.94 -3.52
N HIS A 63 -6.80 26.17 -2.43
CA HIS A 63 -7.34 26.87 -1.26
C HIS A 63 -7.05 28.37 -1.33
N GLY A 64 -5.94 28.75 -1.98
CA GLY A 64 -5.58 30.13 -2.29
C GLY A 64 -5.68 30.44 -3.77
N THR A 65 -4.82 31.35 -4.23
CA THR A 65 -4.76 31.73 -5.64
C THR A 65 -4.20 30.57 -6.48
N PRO A 66 -4.93 30.08 -7.50
CA PRO A 66 -4.47 28.94 -8.29
C PRO A 66 -3.29 29.32 -9.17
N THR A 67 -2.22 28.51 -9.13
CA THR A 67 -0.96 28.74 -9.85
C THR A 67 -0.77 27.76 -11.00
N ALA A 68 -1.48 26.63 -10.99
CA ALA A 68 -1.48 25.65 -12.08
C ALA A 68 -2.84 24.97 -12.26
N VAL A 69 -2.98 24.27 -13.37
CA VAL A 69 -4.08 23.32 -13.64
C VAL A 69 -3.46 21.94 -13.75
N GLU A 70 -4.07 20.98 -13.06
CA GLU A 70 -3.68 19.58 -13.11
C GLU A 70 -4.85 18.72 -13.56
N ALA A 71 -4.50 17.71 -14.34
CA ALA A 71 -5.40 16.77 -14.96
C ALA A 71 -4.77 15.38 -14.93
N LEU A 72 -5.60 14.36 -14.73
CA LEU A 72 -5.17 12.98 -14.70
C LEU A 72 -5.93 12.18 -15.75
N THR A 73 -5.24 11.30 -16.46
CA THR A 73 -5.87 10.28 -17.31
C THR A 73 -5.02 9.03 -17.27
N THR A 74 -5.64 7.87 -17.38
CA THR A 74 -4.94 6.59 -17.50
C THR A 74 -5.24 5.99 -18.85
N ASP A 75 -4.19 5.75 -19.62
CA ASP A 75 -4.24 5.03 -20.89
C ASP A 75 -3.73 3.59 -20.69
N PHE A 76 -3.90 2.73 -21.68
CA PHE A 76 -3.40 1.36 -21.66
C PHE A 76 -2.58 1.04 -22.89
N VAL A 77 -1.40 0.47 -22.65
CA VAL A 77 -0.49 0.04 -23.71
C VAL A 77 -0.15 -1.42 -23.46
N ARG A 78 -0.61 -2.30 -24.36
CA ARG A 78 -0.48 -3.77 -24.22
C ARG A 78 -1.00 -4.29 -22.88
N GLY A 79 -2.14 -3.76 -22.41
CA GLY A 79 -2.76 -4.14 -21.14
C GLY A 79 -2.06 -3.58 -19.89
N ARG A 80 -1.01 -2.77 -20.04
CA ARG A 80 -0.34 -2.10 -18.92
C ARG A 80 -0.88 -0.67 -18.77
N PRO A 81 -1.34 -0.26 -17.57
CA PRO A 81 -1.80 1.09 -17.34
C PRO A 81 -0.64 2.09 -17.46
N VAL A 82 -0.87 3.18 -18.16
CA VAL A 82 0.03 4.32 -18.32
C VAL A 82 -0.68 5.54 -17.76
N THR A 83 -0.19 6.04 -16.64
CA THR A 83 -0.73 7.24 -16.01
C THR A 83 -0.17 8.47 -16.71
N VAL A 84 -1.05 9.31 -17.23
CA VAL A 84 -0.72 10.57 -17.89
C VAL A 84 -1.21 11.71 -17.01
N VAL A 85 -0.27 12.44 -16.44
CA VAL A 85 -0.53 13.67 -15.66
C VAL A 85 -0.30 14.84 -16.59
N GLU A 86 -1.35 15.59 -16.89
CA GLU A 86 -1.24 16.79 -17.71
C GLU A 86 -1.21 18.01 -16.78
N LEU A 87 -0.24 18.90 -17.01
CA LEU A 87 0.00 20.07 -16.16
C LEU A 87 0.09 21.34 -17.01
N ALA A 88 -0.58 22.40 -16.58
CA ALA A 88 -0.49 23.72 -17.20
C ALA A 88 -0.21 24.79 -16.14
N ALA A 89 0.84 25.58 -16.32
CA ALA A 89 1.15 26.70 -15.42
C ALA A 89 0.22 27.88 -15.73
N LEU A 90 -0.49 28.40 -14.73
CA LEU A 90 -1.28 29.64 -14.83
C LEU A 90 -0.42 30.87 -14.55
N THR A 91 0.55 30.74 -13.65
CA THR A 91 1.49 31.78 -13.25
C THR A 91 2.93 31.25 -13.25
N GLY A 92 3.92 32.16 -13.14
CA GLY A 92 5.34 31.78 -13.07
C GLY A 92 5.73 31.00 -11.81
N ASP A 93 4.89 31.04 -10.77
CA ASP A 93 5.12 30.41 -9.46
C ASP A 93 4.44 29.04 -9.34
N ALA A 94 4.16 28.38 -10.46
CA ALA A 94 3.59 27.04 -10.47
C ALA A 94 4.50 26.06 -9.68
N PRO A 95 3.95 25.29 -8.71
CA PRO A 95 4.75 24.40 -7.89
C PRO A 95 5.39 23.31 -8.75
N VAL A 96 6.67 23.01 -8.50
CA VAL A 96 7.35 21.91 -9.21
C VAL A 96 6.85 20.57 -8.65
N PRO A 97 6.38 19.64 -9.51
CA PRO A 97 5.90 18.36 -8.99
C PRO A 97 7.04 17.50 -8.42
N PRO A 98 6.74 16.59 -7.49
CA PRO A 98 7.74 15.75 -6.83
C PRO A 98 8.61 14.98 -7.84
N GLY A 99 9.92 14.91 -7.59
CA GLY A 99 10.85 14.14 -8.41
C GLY A 99 11.17 14.74 -9.78
N MET A 100 10.72 15.96 -10.08
CA MET A 100 11.13 16.72 -11.27
C MET A 100 12.03 17.90 -10.91
N LYS A 101 12.87 18.30 -11.87
CA LYS A 101 13.81 19.43 -11.69
C LYS A 101 13.14 20.79 -11.88
N ARG A 102 12.06 20.84 -12.66
CA ARG A 102 11.31 22.06 -12.98
C ARG A 102 9.90 21.70 -13.47
N PHE A 103 9.03 22.69 -13.53
CA PHE A 103 7.73 22.56 -14.16
C PHE A 103 7.88 22.30 -15.69
N PRO A 104 7.09 21.38 -16.28
CA PRO A 104 7.16 21.10 -17.72
C PRO A 104 6.62 22.28 -18.54
N LYS A 105 7.33 22.63 -19.62
CA LYS A 105 6.82 23.65 -20.56
C LYS A 105 5.73 23.05 -21.45
N PRO A 106 4.84 23.87 -22.04
CA PRO A 106 3.87 23.39 -23.01
C PRO A 106 4.54 22.58 -24.14
N GLY A 107 4.06 21.36 -24.40
CA GLY A 107 4.58 20.42 -25.40
C GLY A 107 5.71 19.51 -24.91
N GLU A 108 6.27 19.75 -23.72
CA GLU A 108 7.28 18.88 -23.13
C GLU A 108 6.64 17.67 -22.44
N VAL A 109 7.32 16.53 -22.54
CA VAL A 109 6.90 15.28 -21.91
C VAL A 109 8.03 14.77 -21.03
N TRP A 110 7.71 14.42 -19.79
CA TRP A 110 8.61 13.77 -18.86
C TRP A 110 8.10 12.35 -18.60
N THR A 111 9.00 11.38 -18.56
CA THR A 111 8.61 9.98 -18.47
C THR A 111 9.29 9.28 -17.31
N SER A 112 8.60 8.35 -16.67
CA SER A 112 9.22 7.38 -15.76
C SER A 112 10.33 6.58 -16.46
N PRO A 113 11.34 6.08 -15.74
CA PRO A 113 12.39 5.24 -16.33
C PRO A 113 11.83 4.00 -17.05
N ALA A 114 10.79 3.36 -16.50
CA ALA A 114 10.15 2.21 -17.11
C ALA A 114 9.39 2.56 -18.39
N LEU A 115 8.70 3.73 -18.44
CA LEU A 115 8.03 4.18 -19.65
C LEU A 115 9.05 4.59 -20.73
N ALA A 116 10.14 5.23 -20.36
CA ALA A 116 11.22 5.56 -21.29
C ALA A 116 11.82 4.30 -21.95
N SER A 117 11.99 3.22 -21.19
CA SER A 117 12.39 1.92 -21.73
C SER A 117 11.33 1.33 -22.66
N LEU A 118 10.05 1.37 -22.26
CA LEU A 118 8.96 0.86 -23.07
C LEU A 118 8.82 1.62 -24.41
N MET A 119 9.03 2.94 -24.42
CA MET A 119 9.02 3.75 -25.65
C MET A 119 10.13 3.38 -26.64
N ARG A 120 11.24 2.78 -26.17
CA ARG A 120 12.31 2.28 -27.05
C ARG A 120 12.00 0.88 -27.60
N GLU A 121 11.26 0.08 -26.85
CA GLU A 121 10.88 -1.29 -27.23
C GLU A 121 9.65 -1.33 -28.14
N VAL A 122 8.71 -0.40 -27.93
CA VAL A 122 7.44 -0.36 -28.65
C VAL A 122 7.55 0.59 -29.86
N PRO A 123 7.04 0.19 -31.03
CA PRO A 123 6.98 1.07 -32.20
C PRO A 123 6.36 2.44 -31.90
N ALA A 124 6.94 3.49 -32.51
CA ALA A 124 6.58 4.87 -32.19
C ALA A 124 5.11 5.19 -32.50
N ASP A 125 4.53 4.58 -33.53
CA ASP A 125 3.11 4.65 -33.91
C ASP A 125 2.18 4.12 -32.81
N GLN A 126 2.61 3.17 -32.00
CA GLN A 126 1.79 2.57 -30.95
C GLN A 126 1.84 3.33 -29.63
N LEU A 127 2.96 4.00 -29.31
CA LEU A 127 3.16 4.65 -28.02
C LEU A 127 3.68 6.07 -28.12
N ALA A 128 4.87 6.28 -28.71
CA ALA A 128 5.55 7.58 -28.68
C ALA A 128 4.79 8.69 -29.46
N ALA A 129 4.01 8.32 -30.46
CA ALA A 129 3.20 9.23 -31.26
C ALA A 129 1.98 9.79 -30.52
N ARG A 130 1.58 9.18 -29.39
CA ARG A 130 0.47 9.66 -28.55
C ARG A 130 0.84 10.89 -27.73
N PHE A 131 2.13 11.14 -27.54
CA PHE A 131 2.63 12.27 -26.76
C PHE A 131 3.02 13.46 -27.64
N PRO A 132 2.88 14.71 -27.15
CA PRO A 132 3.24 15.91 -27.92
C PRO A 132 4.70 15.92 -28.39
N SER A 133 5.60 15.35 -27.59
CA SER A 133 7.00 15.14 -27.95
C SER A 133 7.35 13.65 -27.93
N ARG A 134 7.99 13.18 -29.00
CA ARG A 134 8.49 11.79 -29.11
C ARG A 134 9.71 11.54 -28.24
N THR A 135 10.49 12.59 -28.00
CA THR A 135 11.69 12.55 -27.16
C THR A 135 11.37 13.17 -25.81
N PRO A 136 11.46 12.40 -24.71
CA PRO A 136 11.23 12.94 -23.38
C PRO A 136 12.22 14.07 -23.04
N ALA A 137 11.73 15.16 -22.48
CA ALA A 137 12.55 16.27 -21.97
C ALA A 137 13.36 15.88 -20.73
N GLY A 138 12.94 14.83 -20.02
CA GLY A 138 13.64 14.28 -18.88
C GLY A 138 12.96 13.05 -18.30
N THR A 139 13.64 12.43 -17.33
CA THR A 139 13.11 11.28 -16.59
C THR A 139 12.59 11.71 -15.22
N LEU A 140 11.47 11.12 -14.82
CA LEU A 140 10.89 11.31 -13.48
C LEU A 140 11.76 10.63 -12.42
N GLY A 141 12.03 11.34 -11.32
CA GLY A 141 12.76 10.82 -10.16
C GLY A 141 11.93 9.89 -9.27
N ARG A 142 12.56 9.26 -8.28
CA ARG A 142 11.92 8.24 -7.41
C ARG A 142 10.67 8.73 -6.69
N ALA A 143 10.62 10.01 -6.32
CA ALA A 143 9.48 10.63 -5.63
C ALA A 143 8.25 10.83 -6.53
N ALA A 144 8.42 10.81 -7.85
CA ALA A 144 7.33 10.96 -8.80
C ALA A 144 6.62 9.64 -9.12
N VAL A 145 7.23 8.51 -8.79
CA VAL A 145 6.77 7.13 -9.11
C VAL A 145 6.51 6.37 -7.81
N ALA A 146 5.43 5.58 -7.74
CA ALA A 146 5.11 4.73 -6.59
C ALA A 146 6.06 3.51 -6.53
N HIS A 147 6.35 2.90 -7.68
CA HIS A 147 7.24 1.75 -7.79
C HIS A 147 8.12 1.80 -9.06
N PRO A 148 9.27 1.08 -9.08
CA PRO A 148 10.24 1.18 -10.18
C PRO A 148 9.71 0.83 -11.57
N GLY A 149 8.73 -0.08 -11.65
CA GLY A 149 8.13 -0.52 -12.92
C GLY A 149 6.88 0.27 -13.36
N GLU A 150 6.55 1.36 -12.67
CA GLU A 150 5.36 2.16 -12.97
C GLU A 150 5.53 2.97 -14.24
N LEU A 151 4.47 3.04 -15.06
CA LEU A 151 4.46 3.78 -16.31
C LEU A 151 3.74 5.12 -16.11
N VAL A 152 4.52 6.17 -15.94
CA VAL A 152 4.00 7.54 -15.76
C VAL A 152 4.59 8.48 -16.80
N ALA A 153 3.72 9.30 -17.39
CA ALA A 153 4.08 10.44 -18.23
C ALA A 153 3.54 11.72 -17.61
N VAL A 154 4.35 12.77 -17.57
CA VAL A 154 3.91 14.13 -17.24
C VAL A 154 4.00 14.97 -18.50
N VAL A 155 2.90 15.60 -18.89
CA VAL A 155 2.80 16.38 -20.12
C VAL A 155 2.52 17.83 -19.78
N GLY A 156 3.40 18.73 -20.21
CA GLY A 156 3.15 20.16 -20.12
C GLY A 156 2.15 20.59 -21.19
N ARG A 157 1.10 21.30 -20.80
CA ARG A 157 0.08 21.87 -21.69
C ARG A 157 -0.01 23.37 -21.53
N ALA A 158 -0.59 24.03 -22.54
CA ALA A 158 -1.01 25.41 -22.40
C ALA A 158 -2.31 25.49 -21.57
N PRO A 159 -2.51 26.52 -20.74
CA PRO A 159 -3.75 26.68 -19.97
C PRO A 159 -5.02 26.78 -20.83
N SER A 160 -4.88 27.24 -22.08
CA SER A 160 -5.96 27.37 -23.05
C SER A 160 -6.22 26.09 -23.86
N ASP A 161 -5.46 25.02 -23.63
CA ASP A 161 -5.64 23.75 -24.34
C ASP A 161 -7.03 23.15 -23.99
N PRO A 162 -7.79 22.63 -24.95
CA PRO A 162 -9.05 21.94 -24.68
C PRO A 162 -8.93 20.83 -23.63
N SER A 163 -7.79 20.12 -23.59
CA SER A 163 -7.50 19.10 -22.56
C SER A 163 -7.40 19.68 -21.14
N MET A 164 -7.21 21.00 -21.00
CA MET A 164 -7.09 21.72 -19.72
C MET A 164 -8.37 22.45 -19.32
N THR A 165 -9.40 22.43 -20.17
CA THR A 165 -10.64 23.19 -19.97
C THR A 165 -11.90 22.31 -20.01
N ALA A 166 -11.88 21.22 -20.78
CA ALA A 166 -12.99 20.28 -20.85
C ALA A 166 -13.08 19.41 -19.60
N ALA A 167 -14.29 19.31 -19.03
CA ALA A 167 -14.55 18.33 -17.98
C ALA A 167 -14.35 16.91 -18.53
N ARG A 168 -13.62 16.08 -17.79
CA ARG A 168 -13.49 14.65 -18.09
C ARG A 168 -14.61 13.91 -17.40
N ALA A 169 -15.31 13.05 -18.13
CA ALA A 169 -16.29 12.17 -17.52
C ALA A 169 -15.57 11.18 -16.60
N ASP A 170 -15.89 11.22 -15.31
CA ASP A 170 -15.51 10.17 -14.37
C ASP A 170 -16.47 8.99 -14.57
N THR A 171 -16.27 8.26 -15.67
CA THR A 171 -17.22 7.23 -16.11
C THR A 171 -17.08 5.93 -15.32
N MET A 172 -16.04 5.77 -14.49
CA MET A 172 -15.77 4.50 -13.82
C MET A 172 -15.60 4.57 -12.31
N ALA A 173 -15.66 5.74 -11.64
CA ALA A 173 -15.45 5.87 -10.19
C ALA A 173 -14.17 5.15 -9.71
N VAL A 174 -13.20 5.00 -10.62
CA VAL A 174 -11.85 4.54 -10.33
C VAL A 174 -11.02 5.77 -10.54
N ASP A 175 -10.20 6.15 -9.54
CA ASP A 175 -9.39 7.38 -9.49
C ASP A 175 -8.29 7.48 -10.58
N ASN A 176 -8.56 6.98 -11.78
CA ASN A 176 -7.69 6.89 -12.93
C ASN A 176 -7.86 8.09 -13.88
N VAL A 177 -8.89 8.91 -13.67
CA VAL A 177 -9.20 10.10 -14.47
C VAL A 177 -9.57 11.24 -13.53
N ALA A 178 -8.99 12.41 -13.74
CA ALA A 178 -9.37 13.63 -13.05
C ALA A 178 -9.62 14.75 -14.06
N SER A 179 -10.74 15.45 -13.88
CA SER A 179 -11.03 16.66 -14.65
C SER A 179 -9.98 17.74 -14.38
N PRO A 180 -9.69 18.62 -15.35
CA PRO A 180 -8.76 19.72 -15.16
C PRO A 180 -9.19 20.55 -13.96
N THR A 181 -8.32 20.60 -12.96
CA THR A 181 -8.61 21.23 -11.67
C THR A 181 -7.51 22.22 -11.36
N ARG A 182 -7.93 23.41 -10.94
CA ARG A 182 -7.01 24.48 -10.55
C ARG A 182 -6.40 24.14 -9.18
N ILE A 183 -5.07 24.08 -9.13
CA ILE A 183 -4.27 23.74 -7.96
C ILE A 183 -3.37 24.92 -7.56
N ASP A 184 -3.07 25.02 -6.27
CA ASP A 184 -2.01 25.87 -5.70
C ASP A 184 -0.85 25.03 -5.12
N ARG A 185 -1.13 23.77 -4.80
CA ARG A 185 -0.20 22.77 -4.25
C ARG A 185 -0.59 21.36 -4.70
N TYR A 186 0.37 20.45 -4.68
CA TYR A 186 0.11 19.02 -4.87
C TYR A 186 -0.41 18.37 -3.59
N ALA A 187 -1.29 17.39 -3.75
CA ALA A 187 -1.74 16.56 -2.63
C ALA A 187 -0.60 15.68 -2.11
N THR A 188 -0.51 15.54 -0.78
CA THR A 188 0.53 14.76 -0.08
C THR A 188 -0.01 13.56 0.70
N GLY A 189 -1.32 13.34 0.67
CA GLY A 189 -2.00 12.23 1.34
C GLY A 189 -3.16 11.70 0.52
N ALA A 190 -3.83 10.66 1.01
CA ALA A 190 -4.96 10.03 0.36
C ALA A 190 -6.13 11.03 0.20
N GLN A 191 -6.14 11.75 -0.92
CA GLN A 191 -7.20 12.71 -1.25
C GLN A 191 -8.22 12.14 -2.24
N SER A 192 -7.93 10.99 -2.85
CA SER A 192 -8.90 10.29 -3.65
C SER A 192 -9.95 9.65 -2.72
N SER A 193 -11.23 9.89 -3.02
CA SER A 193 -12.33 9.40 -2.18
C SER A 193 -12.29 7.87 -2.08
N SER A 194 -11.85 7.19 -3.14
CA SER A 194 -11.72 5.73 -3.15
C SER A 194 -10.56 5.27 -2.27
N ALA A 195 -9.39 5.93 -2.27
CA ALA A 195 -8.27 5.54 -1.41
C ALA A 195 -8.63 5.63 0.08
N LEU A 196 -9.38 6.66 0.48
CA LEU A 196 -9.86 6.80 1.86
C LEU A 196 -10.85 5.68 2.21
N VAL A 197 -11.81 5.39 1.32
CA VAL A 197 -12.78 4.29 1.50
C VAL A 197 -12.07 2.94 1.60
N TYR A 198 -11.08 2.66 0.75
CA TYR A 198 -10.26 1.44 0.80
C TYR A 198 -9.47 1.34 2.11
N GLN A 199 -8.89 2.43 2.61
CA GLN A 199 -8.20 2.44 3.90
C GLN A 199 -9.16 2.14 5.06
N ILE A 200 -10.36 2.71 5.05
CA ILE A 200 -11.39 2.40 6.05
C ILE A 200 -11.80 0.93 5.96
N LEU A 201 -12.10 0.42 4.76
CA LEU A 201 -12.46 -0.98 4.55
C LEU A 201 -11.35 -1.93 4.99
N ALA A 202 -10.09 -1.61 4.71
CA ALA A 202 -8.93 -2.38 5.14
C ALA A 202 -8.77 -2.36 6.66
N ALA A 203 -8.98 -1.21 7.30
CA ALA A 203 -8.99 -1.09 8.76
C ALA A 203 -10.13 -1.91 9.38
N VAL A 204 -11.34 -1.83 8.83
CA VAL A 204 -12.50 -2.63 9.26
C VAL A 204 -12.23 -4.12 9.09
N ALA A 205 -11.72 -4.57 7.94
CA ALA A 205 -11.34 -5.96 7.71
C ALA A 205 -10.27 -6.43 8.70
N SER A 206 -9.33 -5.56 9.05
CA SER A 206 -8.29 -5.84 10.06
C SER A 206 -8.89 -6.05 11.45
N VAL A 207 -9.86 -5.21 11.84
CA VAL A 207 -10.59 -5.36 13.11
C VAL A 207 -11.46 -6.62 13.11
N LEU A 208 -12.19 -6.88 12.02
CA LEU A 208 -12.98 -8.09 11.83
C LEU A 208 -12.12 -9.35 11.92
N MET A 209 -10.87 -9.29 11.48
CA MET A 209 -9.92 -10.39 11.61
C MET A 209 -9.35 -10.49 13.03
N ALA A 210 -9.13 -9.38 13.73
CA ALA A 210 -8.57 -9.40 15.09
C ALA A 210 -9.48 -10.14 16.10
N VAL A 211 -10.79 -9.96 16.01
CA VAL A 211 -11.77 -10.61 16.91
C VAL A 211 -11.66 -12.15 16.91
N PRO A 212 -11.79 -12.87 15.78
CA PRO A 212 -11.66 -14.32 15.75
C PRO A 212 -10.27 -14.78 16.19
N LEU A 213 -9.20 -14.03 15.89
CA LEU A 213 -7.85 -14.36 16.36
C LEU A 213 -7.72 -14.31 17.89
N LEU A 214 -8.34 -13.31 18.53
CA LEU A 214 -8.41 -13.22 19.99
C LEU A 214 -9.25 -14.35 20.58
N VAL A 215 -10.37 -14.71 19.95
CA VAL A 215 -11.22 -15.83 20.39
C VAL A 215 -10.48 -17.16 20.29
N PHE A 216 -9.82 -17.43 19.16
CA PHE A 216 -8.99 -18.63 18.97
C PHE A 216 -7.81 -18.67 19.94
N GLY A 217 -7.11 -17.54 20.12
CA GLY A 217 -6.03 -17.42 21.10
C GLY A 217 -6.50 -17.68 22.53
N GLY A 218 -7.65 -17.12 22.91
CA GLY A 218 -8.28 -17.33 24.21
C GLY A 218 -8.71 -18.79 24.44
N ALA A 219 -9.31 -19.43 23.42
CA ALA A 219 -9.68 -20.84 23.48
C ALA A 219 -8.45 -21.75 23.63
N ALA A 220 -7.37 -21.47 22.88
CA ALA A 220 -6.11 -22.19 22.98
C ALA A 220 -5.45 -22.03 24.37
N ALA A 221 -5.49 -20.82 24.93
CA ALA A 221 -5.00 -20.54 26.28
C ALA A 221 -5.79 -21.34 27.33
N ARG A 222 -7.14 -21.32 27.26
CA ARG A 222 -8.00 -22.11 28.17
C ARG A 222 -7.71 -23.61 28.08
N LEU A 223 -7.53 -24.15 26.88
CA LEU A 223 -7.19 -25.57 26.69
C LEU A 223 -5.82 -25.91 27.30
N THR A 224 -4.86 -25.00 27.23
CA THR A 224 -3.53 -25.17 27.83
C THR A 224 -3.62 -25.22 29.35
N VAL A 225 -4.40 -24.32 29.95
CA VAL A 225 -4.65 -24.29 31.41
C VAL A 225 -5.34 -25.57 31.87
N ALA A 226 -6.43 -25.98 31.20
CA ALA A 226 -7.16 -27.20 31.55
C ALA A 226 -6.28 -28.47 31.53
N ARG A 227 -5.33 -28.55 30.57
CA ARG A 227 -4.37 -29.65 30.50
C ARG A 227 -3.33 -29.61 31.64
N ARG A 228 -2.89 -28.41 32.05
CA ARG A 228 -2.00 -28.24 33.21
C ARG A 228 -2.71 -28.68 34.48
N ASP A 229 -3.93 -28.22 34.68
CA ASP A 229 -4.72 -28.51 35.88
C ASP A 229 -5.02 -30.01 36.00
N GLY A 230 -5.38 -30.67 34.90
CA GLY A 230 -5.57 -32.13 34.88
C GLY A 230 -4.30 -32.91 35.24
N ARG A 231 -3.11 -32.46 34.80
CA ARG A 231 -1.83 -33.06 35.21
C ARG A 231 -1.54 -32.87 36.69
N LEU A 232 -1.79 -31.68 37.23
CA LEU A 232 -1.58 -31.41 38.66
C LEU A 232 -2.56 -32.21 39.53
N ALA A 233 -3.82 -32.35 39.10
CA ALA A 233 -4.82 -33.17 39.79
C ALA A 233 -4.42 -34.66 39.80
N ALA A 234 -3.94 -35.19 38.67
CA ALA A 234 -3.44 -36.57 38.60
C ALA A 234 -2.23 -36.79 39.54
N LEU A 235 -1.32 -35.82 39.66
CA LEU A 235 -0.18 -35.89 40.59
C LEU A 235 -0.63 -35.90 42.07
N ARG A 236 -1.66 -35.11 42.40
CA ARG A 236 -2.26 -35.10 43.75
C ARG A 236 -2.91 -36.44 44.11
N LEU A 237 -3.57 -37.09 43.15
CA LEU A 237 -4.15 -38.44 43.33
C LEU A 237 -3.10 -39.52 43.63
N VAL A 238 -1.87 -39.35 43.16
CA VAL A 238 -0.74 -40.28 43.42
C VAL A 238 0.03 -39.89 44.70
N GLY A 239 -0.42 -38.86 45.43
CA GLY A 239 0.11 -38.49 46.74
C GLY A 239 1.07 -37.29 46.76
N ALA A 240 1.21 -36.55 45.65
CA ALA A 240 2.03 -35.33 45.64
C ALA A 240 1.39 -34.22 46.50
N THR A 241 2.13 -33.69 47.47
CA THR A 241 1.64 -32.64 48.37
C THR A 241 1.64 -31.25 47.71
N PRO A 242 0.74 -30.31 48.08
CA PRO A 242 0.59 -29.01 47.39
C PRO A 242 1.88 -28.17 47.32
N GLY A 243 2.81 -28.35 48.28
CA GLY A 243 4.11 -27.66 48.28
C GLY A 243 5.13 -28.25 47.29
N GLN A 244 4.89 -29.43 46.74
CA GLN A 244 5.77 -30.11 45.77
C GLN A 244 5.33 -29.93 44.31
N VAL A 245 4.14 -29.39 44.06
CA VAL A 245 3.54 -29.21 42.72
C VAL A 245 3.01 -27.77 42.59
N VAL A 246 3.90 -26.86 42.18
CA VAL A 246 3.59 -25.44 41.86
C VAL A 246 3.96 -25.18 40.40
#